data_AF-W6KY80-F1
#
_entry.id   AF-W6KY80-F1
#
_cell.length_a   1.000
_cell.length_b   1.000
_cell.length_c   1.000
_cell.angle_alpha   90.00
_cell.angle_beta   90.00
_cell.angle_gamma   90.00
#
_symmetry.space_group_name_H-M   'P 1'
#
loop_
_entity.id
_entity.type
_entity.pdbx_description
1 polymer ?
#
loop_
_entity_poly.entity_id
_entity_poly.type
_entity_poly.pdbx_seq_one_letter_code
_entity_poly.pdbx_strand_id
1 'polypeptide(L)'
;MRQIGGACAEAILSYLAECRRGGDFYRWEGENAARKTPQPAEEWQQRRMLLLYAYVNDCSNIEGNLDTIEMKFYACWEYDLDEMAGRSGDGAAGMPFLKVQDALSDCAFHFLDEITAQVERVVGAQWALAFREGAWYDEARNPIQVITCTIADYIREEFLGMLPPQWIRRITRQMFVRFVERYLAACMELLGDVLRKPKKKIVKDWRAFRTCLVRDAELAMGMWERCNVDRQLVELARKALELLKNLLSVKKLTDFRFFLQEQLLDDFGDCPTFVIRFTLQARPDEIDAETMKRMLATWRELIAHQKRDPKIDLPTAGWSQSTSFYGSIDRSIAELGKATGLFGKSAKKKRQEQRMLKEEAEKKASREAYKAQSSPSTTESSKSRTPKLNLMRDAKIVQVAALSDILK
;
A
#
# COMPACT_ATOMS: atom_id res chain seq x y z
N MET A 1 22.15 -38.38 0.15
CA MET A 1 21.26 -37.56 -0.71
C MET A 1 20.21 -36.77 0.07
N ARG A 2 19.40 -37.36 0.98
CA ARG A 2 18.47 -36.60 1.87
C ARG A 2 19.14 -35.41 2.59
N GLN A 3 20.29 -35.64 3.24
CA GLN A 3 21.07 -34.59 3.92
C GLN A 3 21.56 -33.48 2.98
N ILE A 4 21.93 -33.83 1.74
CA ILE A 4 22.38 -32.86 0.73
C ILE A 4 21.20 -32.00 0.29
N GLY A 5 20.04 -32.60 0.01
CA GLY A 5 18.82 -31.86 -0.32
C GLY A 5 18.37 -30.93 0.80
N GLY A 6 18.42 -31.39 2.06
CA GLY A 6 18.18 -30.56 3.23
C GLY A 6 19.14 -29.37 3.33
N ALA A 7 20.45 -29.61 3.20
CA ALA A 7 21.46 -28.56 3.20
C ALA A 7 21.29 -27.56 2.04
N CYS A 8 20.88 -28.02 0.86
CA CYS A 8 20.55 -27.13 -0.26
C CYS A 8 19.37 -26.20 0.07
N ALA A 9 18.28 -26.74 0.64
CA ALA A 9 17.14 -25.93 1.06
C ALA A 9 17.53 -24.92 2.15
N GLU A 10 18.31 -25.34 3.15
CA GLU A 10 18.83 -24.46 4.21
C GLU A 10 19.75 -23.36 3.67
N ALA A 11 20.58 -23.68 2.67
CA ALA A 11 21.43 -22.68 2.01
C ALA A 11 20.60 -21.62 1.28
N ILE A 12 19.53 -22.01 0.59
CA ILE A 12 18.60 -21.07 -0.05
C ILE A 12 17.91 -20.19 1.00
N LEU A 13 17.39 -20.78 2.09
CA LEU A 13 16.77 -20.01 3.17
C LEU A 13 17.76 -19.03 3.82
N SER A 14 19.01 -19.46 4.01
CA SER A 14 20.08 -18.63 4.55
C SER A 14 20.41 -17.45 3.61
N TYR A 15 20.44 -17.70 2.29
CA TYR A 15 20.59 -16.65 1.28
C TYR A 15 19.46 -15.62 1.37
N LEU A 16 18.19 -16.05 1.41
CA LEU A 16 17.04 -15.15 1.50
C LEU A 16 17.07 -14.33 2.80
N ALA A 17 17.42 -14.96 3.93
CA ALA A 17 17.58 -14.27 5.21
C ALA A 17 18.72 -13.24 5.17
N GLU A 18 19.85 -13.58 4.56
CA GLU A 18 20.97 -12.66 4.40
C GLU A 18 20.63 -11.50 3.47
N CYS A 19 19.91 -11.75 2.38
CA CYS A 19 19.38 -10.74 1.48
C CYS A 19 18.49 -9.73 2.21
N ARG A 20 17.55 -10.23 3.02
CA ARG A 20 16.69 -9.39 3.86
C ARG A 20 17.48 -8.59 4.90
N ARG A 21 18.55 -9.17 5.46
CA ARG A 21 19.48 -8.50 6.39
C ARG A 21 20.32 -7.43 5.70
N GLY A 22 20.81 -7.71 4.49
CA GLY A 22 21.67 -6.85 3.69
C GLY A 22 20.92 -5.64 3.13
N GLY A 23 19.64 -5.81 2.84
CA GLY A 23 18.72 -4.80 2.32
C GLY A 23 18.18 -3.79 3.34
N ASP A 24 18.78 -3.65 4.53
CA ASP A 24 18.42 -2.57 5.47
C ASP A 24 18.84 -1.21 4.89
N PHE A 25 17.96 -0.63 4.08
CA PHE A 25 18.13 0.69 3.50
C PHE A 25 18.23 1.79 4.55
N TYR A 26 17.59 1.64 5.72
CA TYR A 26 17.69 2.65 6.78
C TYR A 26 19.09 2.72 7.37
N ARG A 27 19.78 1.58 7.45
CA ARG A 27 21.20 1.54 7.81
C ARG A 27 22.02 2.31 6.79
N TRP A 28 21.88 1.99 5.51
CA TRP A 28 22.68 2.61 4.47
C TRP A 28 22.35 4.10 4.25
N GLU A 29 21.08 4.51 4.41
CA GLU A 29 20.69 5.93 4.47
C GLU A 29 21.39 6.64 5.61
N GLY A 30 21.44 6.00 6.79
CA GLY A 30 22.17 6.51 7.96
C GLY A 30 23.67 6.63 7.70
N GLU A 31 24.28 5.63 7.05
CA GLU A 31 25.68 5.67 6.65
C GLU A 31 25.95 6.79 5.64
N ASN A 32 25.08 6.96 4.62
CA ASN A 32 25.21 8.02 3.63
C ASN A 32 25.07 9.41 4.26
N ALA A 33 24.08 9.60 5.14
CA ALA A 33 23.87 10.85 5.87
C ALA A 33 25.05 11.19 6.81
N ALA A 34 25.75 10.18 7.33
CA ALA A 34 26.94 10.35 8.16
C ALA A 34 28.23 10.61 7.36
N ARG A 35 28.23 10.50 6.03
CA ARG A 35 29.40 10.81 5.20
C ARG A 35 29.67 12.32 5.18
N LYS A 36 30.94 12.69 5.05
CA LYS A 36 31.35 14.10 4.87
C LYS A 36 30.69 14.75 3.65
N THR A 37 30.45 13.96 2.62
CA THR A 37 29.73 14.37 1.40
C THR A 37 28.65 13.33 1.11
N PRO A 38 27.43 13.52 1.64
CA PRO A 38 26.32 12.61 1.37
C PRO A 38 25.96 12.62 -0.12
N GLN A 39 25.57 11.45 -0.65
CA GLN A 39 25.04 11.35 -2.01
C GLN A 39 23.66 12.02 -2.11
N PRO A 40 23.30 12.56 -3.30
CA PRO A 40 21.98 13.13 -3.54
C PRO A 40 20.85 12.12 -3.30
N ALA A 41 19.70 12.63 -2.85
CA ALA A 41 18.54 11.80 -2.56
C ALA A 41 18.05 11.00 -3.79
N GLU A 42 18.11 11.59 -4.98
CA GLU A 42 17.69 10.92 -6.23
C GLU A 42 18.57 9.72 -6.57
N GLU A 43 19.90 9.85 -6.49
CA GLU A 43 20.83 8.73 -6.71
C GLU A 43 20.58 7.61 -5.70
N TRP A 44 20.28 7.99 -4.45
CA TRP A 44 19.98 7.04 -3.39
C TRP A 44 18.67 6.27 -3.64
N GLN A 45 17.63 6.97 -4.07
CA GLN A 45 16.35 6.36 -4.42
C GLN A 45 16.49 5.40 -5.60
N GLN A 46 17.24 5.78 -6.63
CA GLN A 46 17.49 4.92 -7.79
C GLN A 46 18.20 3.63 -7.35
N ARG A 47 19.25 3.72 -6.52
CA ARG A 47 19.95 2.55 -5.98
C ARG A 47 19.05 1.65 -5.15
N ARG A 48 18.15 2.24 -4.37
CA ARG A 48 17.13 1.49 -3.62
C ARG A 48 16.24 0.68 -4.55
N MET A 49 15.71 1.30 -5.59
CA MET A 49 14.85 0.61 -6.55
C MET A 49 15.58 -0.53 -7.25
N LEU A 50 16.80 -0.31 -7.75
CA LEU A 50 17.61 -1.34 -8.42
C LEU A 50 17.78 -2.61 -7.59
N LEU A 51 18.10 -2.44 -6.31
CA LEU A 51 18.26 -3.55 -5.39
C LEU A 51 16.95 -4.26 -5.07
N LEU A 52 15.88 -3.51 -4.83
CA LEU A 52 14.56 -4.11 -4.60
C LEU A 52 14.13 -4.96 -5.81
N TYR A 53 14.36 -4.47 -7.02
CA TYR A 53 14.14 -5.25 -8.25
C TYR A 53 15.00 -6.51 -8.26
N ALA A 54 16.30 -6.40 -7.98
CA ALA A 54 17.20 -7.55 -7.96
C ALA A 54 16.78 -8.63 -6.95
N TYR A 55 16.32 -8.24 -5.76
CA TYR A 55 15.81 -9.20 -4.77
C TYR A 55 14.57 -9.93 -5.28
N VAL A 56 13.63 -9.24 -5.92
CA VAL A 56 12.44 -9.87 -6.50
C VAL A 56 12.82 -10.80 -7.66
N ASN A 57 13.78 -10.39 -8.49
CA ASN A 57 14.29 -11.19 -9.61
C ASN A 57 14.97 -12.47 -9.12
N ASP A 58 15.80 -12.39 -8.09
CA ASP A 58 16.44 -13.57 -7.50
C ASP A 58 15.41 -14.52 -6.88
N CYS A 59 14.39 -14.00 -6.19
CA CYS A 59 13.29 -14.84 -5.69
C CYS A 59 12.60 -15.59 -6.84
N SER A 60 12.28 -14.88 -7.93
CA SER A 60 11.67 -15.49 -9.12
C SER A 60 12.58 -16.51 -9.81
N ASN A 61 13.90 -16.26 -9.85
CA ASN A 61 14.86 -17.17 -10.46
C ASN A 61 15.00 -18.45 -9.63
N ILE A 62 15.02 -18.33 -8.30
CA ILE A 62 15.08 -19.49 -7.40
C ILE A 62 13.76 -20.29 -7.52
N GLU A 63 12.61 -19.61 -7.47
CA GLU A 63 11.29 -20.23 -7.62
C GLU A 63 11.16 -21.00 -8.93
N GLY A 64 11.54 -20.38 -10.06
CA GLY A 64 11.48 -21.02 -11.38
C GLY A 64 12.41 -22.23 -11.55
N ASN A 65 13.44 -22.35 -10.71
CA ASN A 65 14.34 -23.51 -10.69
C ASN A 65 14.00 -24.51 -9.59
N LEU A 66 13.07 -24.19 -8.68
CA LEU A 66 12.81 -24.98 -7.48
C LEU A 66 12.33 -26.39 -7.83
N ASP A 67 11.40 -26.53 -8.79
CA ASP A 67 10.92 -27.83 -9.27
C ASP A 67 12.06 -28.68 -9.84
N THR A 68 12.98 -28.06 -10.59
CA THR A 68 14.14 -28.75 -11.16
C THR A 68 15.12 -29.20 -10.08
N ILE A 69 15.30 -28.38 -9.03
CA ILE A 69 16.12 -28.72 -7.88
C ILE A 69 15.47 -29.87 -7.10
N GLU A 70 14.17 -29.78 -6.82
CA GLU A 70 13.41 -30.78 -6.08
C GLU A 70 13.39 -32.13 -6.80
N MET A 71 13.22 -32.14 -8.13
CA MET A 71 13.28 -33.36 -8.94
C MET A 71 14.60 -34.14 -8.75
N LYS A 72 15.73 -33.46 -8.50
CA LYS A 72 17.02 -34.14 -8.24
C LYS A 72 17.05 -34.89 -6.91
N PHE A 73 16.17 -34.51 -5.99
CA PHE A 73 16.05 -35.11 -4.66
C PHE A 73 14.75 -35.90 -4.49
N TYR A 74 13.86 -35.92 -5.48
CA TYR A 74 12.53 -36.54 -5.42
C TYR A 74 12.56 -37.98 -4.93
N ALA A 75 13.44 -38.83 -5.50
CA ALA A 75 13.60 -40.23 -5.11
C ALA A 75 14.15 -40.43 -3.68
N CYS A 76 14.60 -39.34 -3.03
CA CYS A 76 15.10 -39.36 -1.67
C CYS A 76 14.01 -38.98 -0.66
N TRP A 77 12.86 -38.46 -1.07
CA TRP A 77 11.75 -38.16 -0.18
C TRP A 77 10.81 -39.38 -0.18
N GLU A 78 10.61 -40.01 0.97
CA GLU A 78 9.58 -41.04 1.12
C GLU A 78 8.22 -40.35 1.03
N TYR A 79 7.49 -40.61 -0.06
CA TYR A 79 6.07 -40.27 -0.22
C TYR A 79 5.17 -41.27 0.53
N ASP A 80 5.65 -41.90 1.60
CA ASP A 80 4.83 -42.80 2.40
C ASP A 80 3.91 -41.98 3.31
N LEU A 81 2.78 -41.58 2.73
CA LEU A 81 1.65 -40.92 3.40
C LEU A 81 1.10 -41.73 4.59
N ASP A 82 1.40 -43.04 4.65
CA ASP A 82 0.91 -43.94 5.71
C ASP A 82 1.83 -44.04 6.94
N GLU A 83 3.14 -43.73 6.85
CA GLU A 83 4.05 -43.81 8.03
C GLU A 83 4.04 -42.54 8.90
N MET A 84 3.53 -41.42 8.39
CA MET A 84 3.43 -40.15 9.13
C MET A 84 2.37 -40.17 10.24
N ALA A 85 1.43 -41.12 10.24
CA ALA A 85 0.38 -41.22 11.27
C ALA A 85 0.88 -41.83 12.60
N GLY A 86 2.10 -42.40 12.64
CA GLY A 86 2.59 -43.20 13.77
C GLY A 86 3.71 -42.59 14.62
N ARG A 87 4.27 -41.43 14.26
CA ARG A 87 5.40 -40.82 15.00
C ARG A 87 5.05 -39.45 15.56
N SER A 88 4.37 -39.47 16.69
CA SER A 88 4.20 -38.33 17.59
C SER A 88 5.54 -38.02 18.26
N GLY A 89 6.16 -36.89 17.93
CA GLY A 89 7.19 -36.28 18.78
C GLY A 89 8.59 -36.11 18.17
N ASP A 90 8.71 -35.52 16.97
CA ASP A 90 9.60 -34.37 16.73
C ASP A 90 9.47 -33.91 15.27
N GLY A 91 9.03 -32.67 15.12
CA GLY A 91 9.02 -31.81 13.93
C GLY A 91 9.06 -32.43 12.54
N ALA A 92 7.90 -32.48 11.87
CA ALA A 92 7.74 -32.12 10.45
C ALA A 92 8.98 -32.35 9.53
N ALA A 93 9.41 -33.60 9.41
CA ALA A 93 10.40 -34.05 8.41
C ALA A 93 9.78 -34.12 6.99
N GLY A 94 8.84 -33.21 6.69
CA GLY A 94 8.15 -33.10 5.41
C GLY A 94 8.83 -32.04 4.53
N MET A 95 9.24 -32.46 3.34
CA MET A 95 9.56 -31.64 2.16
C MET A 95 10.27 -30.30 2.45
N PRO A 96 11.61 -30.28 2.59
CA PRO A 96 12.35 -29.05 2.91
C PRO A 96 12.21 -27.96 1.84
N PHE A 97 11.94 -28.31 0.58
CA PHE A 97 11.71 -27.35 -0.50
C PHE A 97 10.33 -26.68 -0.44
N LEU A 98 9.34 -27.27 0.23
CA LEU A 98 8.06 -26.61 0.49
C LEU A 98 8.24 -25.37 1.38
N LYS A 99 9.06 -25.49 2.43
CA LYS A 99 9.42 -24.34 3.29
C LYS A 99 10.17 -23.25 2.51
N VAL A 100 10.98 -23.64 1.51
CA VAL A 100 11.65 -22.71 0.61
C VAL A 100 10.65 -21.96 -0.25
N GLN A 101 9.65 -22.67 -0.81
CA GLN A 101 8.60 -22.08 -1.64
C GLN A 101 7.79 -21.01 -0.88
N ASP A 102 7.37 -21.31 0.35
CA ASP A 102 6.67 -20.37 1.22
C ASP A 102 7.54 -19.12 1.49
N ALA A 103 8.81 -19.33 1.86
CA ALA A 103 9.73 -18.25 2.15
C ALA A 103 10.03 -17.35 0.94
N LEU A 104 10.10 -17.92 -0.27
CA LEU A 104 10.31 -17.15 -1.52
C LEU A 104 9.16 -16.20 -1.80
N SER A 105 7.92 -16.69 -1.65
CA SER A 105 6.72 -15.87 -1.84
C SER A 105 6.68 -14.71 -0.83
N ASP A 106 6.91 -15.00 0.44
CA ASP A 106 6.93 -13.98 1.50
C ASP A 106 8.04 -12.92 1.27
N CYS A 107 9.22 -13.35 0.84
CA CYS A 107 10.32 -12.43 0.52
C CYS A 107 9.97 -11.56 -0.68
N ALA A 108 9.48 -12.14 -1.78
CA ALA A 108 9.07 -11.39 -2.95
C ALA A 108 7.98 -10.36 -2.61
N PHE A 109 6.98 -10.74 -1.80
CA PHE A 109 5.91 -9.83 -1.38
C PHE A 109 6.44 -8.66 -0.56
N HIS A 110 7.35 -8.92 0.38
CA HIS A 110 7.98 -7.87 1.16
C HIS A 110 8.68 -6.83 0.28
N PHE A 111 9.46 -7.27 -0.71
CA PHE A 111 10.18 -6.34 -1.59
C PHE A 111 9.25 -5.60 -2.57
N LEU A 112 8.18 -6.24 -3.06
CA LEU A 112 7.15 -5.57 -3.86
C LEU A 112 6.39 -4.50 -3.06
N ASP A 113 6.13 -4.74 -1.78
CA ASP A 113 5.57 -3.75 -0.86
C ASP A 113 6.51 -2.55 -0.69
N GLU A 114 7.82 -2.79 -0.56
CA GLU A 114 8.82 -1.73 -0.46
C GLU A 114 8.97 -0.90 -1.74
N ILE A 115 8.89 -1.54 -2.92
CA ILE A 115 8.87 -0.86 -4.22
C ILE A 115 7.64 0.05 -4.29
N THR A 116 6.47 -0.48 -3.95
CA THR A 116 5.22 0.27 -3.93
C THR A 116 5.32 1.48 -2.99
N ALA A 117 5.79 1.26 -1.76
CA ALA A 117 5.97 2.34 -0.78
C ALA A 117 6.96 3.40 -1.27
N GLN A 118 7.99 3.02 -2.01
CA GLN A 118 8.94 3.97 -2.58
C GLN A 118 8.28 4.86 -3.64
N VAL A 119 7.48 4.30 -4.55
CA VAL A 119 6.73 5.12 -5.53
C VAL A 119 5.74 6.05 -4.83
N GLU A 120 5.06 5.57 -3.78
CA GLU A 120 4.16 6.40 -2.96
C GLU A 120 4.88 7.58 -2.29
N ARG A 121 6.14 7.40 -1.86
CA ARG A 121 6.97 8.49 -1.31
C ARG A 121 7.28 9.55 -2.37
N VAL A 122 7.62 9.14 -3.60
CA VAL A 122 7.93 10.04 -4.71
C VAL A 122 6.76 10.98 -5.01
N VAL A 123 5.54 10.44 -5.05
CA VAL A 123 4.33 11.23 -5.32
C VAL A 123 3.68 11.83 -4.06
N GLY A 124 4.24 11.56 -2.88
CA GLY A 124 3.64 11.89 -1.58
C GLY A 124 3.33 13.38 -1.39
N ALA A 125 4.19 14.26 -1.90
CA ALA A 125 3.99 15.71 -1.83
C ALA A 125 2.75 16.17 -2.64
N GLN A 126 2.45 15.52 -3.75
CA GLN A 126 1.30 15.86 -4.59
C GLN A 126 -0.03 15.55 -3.89
N TRP A 127 -0.08 14.47 -3.10
CA TRP A 127 -1.26 14.17 -2.28
C TRP A 127 -1.57 15.26 -1.23
N ALA A 128 -0.58 16.05 -0.81
CA ALA A 128 -0.83 17.17 0.10
C ALA A 128 -1.52 18.36 -0.61
N LEU A 129 -1.41 18.45 -1.93
CA LEU A 129 -2.01 19.48 -2.79
C LEU A 129 -3.38 19.04 -3.35
N ALA A 130 -3.62 17.74 -3.47
CA ALA A 130 -4.89 17.18 -3.93
C ALA A 130 -6.08 17.68 -3.10
N PHE A 131 -7.18 18.01 -3.78
CA PHE A 131 -8.42 18.54 -3.18
C PHE A 131 -8.27 19.89 -2.47
N ARG A 132 -7.12 20.58 -2.58
CA ARG A 132 -6.88 21.89 -1.97
C ARG A 132 -7.05 23.02 -2.98
N GLU A 133 -7.25 24.22 -2.47
CA GLU A 133 -7.24 25.42 -3.31
C GLU A 133 -5.88 25.58 -4.02
N GLY A 134 -5.92 26.12 -5.24
CA GLY A 134 -4.73 26.38 -6.06
C GLY A 134 -4.60 25.38 -7.20
N ALA A 135 -3.42 24.78 -7.32
CA ALA A 135 -3.01 23.96 -8.48
C ALA A 135 -3.94 22.77 -8.79
N TRP A 136 -4.72 22.29 -7.82
CA TRP A 136 -5.67 21.20 -8.06
C TRP A 136 -6.85 21.57 -8.95
N TYR A 137 -7.28 22.83 -8.90
CA TYR A 137 -8.33 23.34 -9.80
C TYR A 137 -7.80 23.65 -11.20
N ASP A 138 -6.48 23.79 -11.37
CA ASP A 138 -5.81 24.06 -12.65
C ASP A 138 -5.53 22.75 -13.40
N GLU A 139 -5.79 22.71 -14.70
CA GLU A 139 -5.49 21.55 -15.55
C GLU A 139 -3.99 21.40 -15.79
N ALA A 140 -3.23 22.48 -15.90
CA ALA A 140 -1.82 22.43 -16.26
C ALA A 140 -0.91 21.94 -15.12
N ARG A 141 -1.37 22.05 -13.87
CA ARG A 141 -0.60 21.73 -12.66
C ARG A 141 -1.35 20.80 -11.72
N ASN A 142 -2.30 20.04 -12.25
CA ASN A 142 -3.14 19.15 -11.46
C ASN A 142 -2.28 18.07 -10.75
N PRO A 143 -2.25 18.03 -9.40
CA PRO A 143 -1.47 17.07 -8.66
C PRO A 143 -1.92 15.63 -8.90
N ILE A 144 -3.21 15.37 -9.18
CA ILE A 144 -3.68 14.01 -9.50
C ILE A 144 -3.10 13.55 -10.84
N GLN A 145 -3.06 14.43 -11.85
CA GLN A 145 -2.42 14.11 -13.11
C GLN A 145 -0.92 13.83 -12.93
N VAL A 146 -0.21 14.61 -12.12
CA VAL A 146 1.21 14.35 -11.81
C VAL A 146 1.39 12.98 -11.16
N ILE A 147 0.54 12.63 -10.18
CA ILE A 147 0.55 11.31 -9.53
C ILE A 147 0.33 10.21 -10.56
N THR A 148 -0.73 10.32 -11.36
CA THR A 148 -1.11 9.32 -12.37
C THR A 148 -0.04 9.15 -13.45
N CYS A 149 0.54 10.24 -13.97
CA CYS A 149 1.64 10.19 -14.93
C CYS A 149 2.87 9.51 -14.32
N THR A 150 3.29 9.93 -13.13
CA THR A 150 4.46 9.35 -12.45
C THR A 150 4.29 7.84 -12.24
N ILE A 151 3.12 7.40 -11.76
CA ILE A 151 2.83 5.97 -11.58
C ILE A 151 2.84 5.23 -12.92
N ALA A 152 2.24 5.81 -13.96
CA ALA A 152 2.22 5.21 -15.29
C ALA A 152 3.63 5.08 -15.89
N ASP A 153 4.54 6.02 -15.58
CA ASP A 153 5.94 5.96 -16.02
C ASP A 153 6.70 4.86 -15.28
N TYR A 154 6.51 4.71 -13.96
CA TYR A 154 7.06 3.56 -13.23
C TYR A 154 6.57 2.22 -13.79
N ILE A 155 5.28 2.09 -14.08
CA ILE A 155 4.73 0.86 -14.66
C ILE A 155 5.33 0.58 -16.03
N ARG A 156 5.33 1.58 -16.93
CA ARG A 156 5.71 1.38 -18.34
C ARG A 156 7.22 1.30 -18.57
N GLU A 157 7.99 2.11 -17.86
CA GLU A 157 9.43 2.27 -18.12
C GLU A 157 10.28 1.45 -17.16
N GLU A 158 9.86 1.28 -15.90
CA GLU A 158 10.65 0.55 -14.91
C GLU A 158 10.14 -0.87 -14.70
N PHE A 159 8.89 -1.06 -14.28
CA PHE A 159 8.40 -2.38 -13.88
C PHE A 159 8.39 -3.36 -15.04
N LEU A 160 7.95 -2.93 -16.23
CA LEU A 160 7.98 -3.77 -17.43
C LEU A 160 9.39 -4.24 -17.83
N GLY A 161 10.43 -3.46 -17.52
CA GLY A 161 11.82 -3.79 -17.83
C GLY A 161 12.55 -4.54 -16.70
N MET A 162 12.15 -4.31 -15.46
CA MET A 162 12.91 -4.75 -14.27
C MET A 162 12.31 -5.92 -13.52
N LEU A 163 11.03 -6.22 -13.73
CA LEU A 163 10.31 -7.25 -12.97
C LEU A 163 9.80 -8.36 -13.90
N PRO A 164 9.68 -9.60 -13.40
CA PRO A 164 9.03 -10.70 -14.10
C PRO A 164 7.53 -10.42 -14.34
N PRO A 165 6.92 -10.93 -15.42
CA PRO A 165 5.52 -10.66 -15.77
C PRO A 165 4.50 -10.91 -14.65
N GLN A 166 4.68 -11.97 -13.85
CA GLN A 166 3.79 -12.29 -12.74
C GLN A 166 3.85 -11.22 -11.63
N TRP A 167 5.03 -10.68 -11.38
CA TRP A 167 5.24 -9.63 -10.37
C TRP A 167 4.79 -8.26 -10.86
N ILE A 168 4.91 -7.97 -12.17
CA ILE A 168 4.34 -6.77 -12.79
C ILE A 168 2.83 -6.70 -12.58
N ARG A 169 2.10 -7.80 -12.84
CA ARG A 169 0.65 -7.86 -12.63
C ARG A 169 0.29 -7.60 -11.16
N ARG A 170 1.02 -8.24 -10.24
CA ARG A 170 0.78 -8.09 -8.80
C ARG A 170 1.02 -6.65 -8.33
N ILE A 171 2.18 -6.07 -8.63
CA ILE A 171 2.52 -4.72 -8.17
C ILE A 171 1.60 -3.67 -8.80
N THR A 172 1.23 -3.84 -10.07
CA THR A 172 0.30 -2.93 -10.74
C THR A 172 -1.09 -2.99 -10.10
N ARG A 173 -1.60 -4.20 -9.80
CA ARG A 173 -2.85 -4.38 -9.04
C ARG A 173 -2.77 -3.74 -7.65
N GLN A 174 -1.65 -3.92 -6.95
CA GLN A 174 -1.46 -3.36 -5.62
C GLN A 174 -1.45 -1.82 -5.65
N MET A 175 -0.70 -1.22 -6.57
CA MET A 175 -0.66 0.22 -6.74
C MET A 175 -2.01 0.80 -7.14
N PHE A 176 -2.78 0.09 -7.96
CA PHE A 176 -4.15 0.46 -8.28
C PHE A 176 -5.01 0.57 -7.03
N VAL A 177 -5.02 -0.49 -6.21
CA VAL A 177 -5.81 -0.53 -4.97
C VAL A 177 -5.41 0.63 -4.06
N ARG A 178 -4.12 0.77 -3.78
CA ARG A 178 -3.61 1.84 -2.90
C ARG A 178 -3.89 3.25 -3.43
N PHE A 179 -3.87 3.45 -4.75
CA PHE A 179 -4.23 4.73 -5.35
C PHE A 179 -5.68 5.10 -5.04
N VAL A 180 -6.62 4.17 -5.26
CA VAL A 180 -8.05 4.41 -5.01
C VAL A 180 -8.30 4.67 -3.52
N GLU A 181 -7.72 3.85 -2.65
CA GLU A 181 -7.81 4.02 -1.19
C GLU A 181 -7.26 5.38 -0.75
N ARG A 182 -6.10 5.77 -1.29
CA ARG A 182 -5.48 7.05 -0.97
C ARG A 182 -6.29 8.23 -1.48
N TYR A 183 -6.90 8.12 -2.66
CA TYR A 183 -7.79 9.13 -3.23
C TYR A 183 -9.01 9.36 -2.32
N LEU A 184 -9.71 8.29 -1.94
CA LEU A 184 -10.85 8.36 -1.02
C LEU A 184 -10.44 8.93 0.35
N ALA A 185 -9.34 8.43 0.92
CA ALA A 185 -8.84 8.89 2.21
C ALA A 185 -8.44 10.38 2.19
N ALA A 186 -7.75 10.84 1.14
CA ALA A 186 -7.35 12.24 0.99
C ALA A 186 -8.57 13.16 0.85
N CYS A 187 -9.63 12.74 0.14
CA CYS A 187 -10.89 13.46 0.12
C CYS A 187 -11.52 13.52 1.52
N MET A 188 -11.56 12.41 2.27
CA MET A 188 -12.10 12.40 3.64
C MET A 188 -11.28 13.27 4.60
N GLU A 189 -9.95 13.34 4.43
CA GLU A 189 -9.08 14.25 5.18
C GLU A 189 -9.42 15.72 4.93
N LEU A 190 -9.73 16.10 3.68
CA LEU A 190 -10.24 17.44 3.37
C LEU A 190 -11.59 17.69 4.05
N LEU A 191 -12.57 16.78 3.90
CA LEU A 191 -13.90 16.99 4.46
C LEU A 191 -13.84 17.12 5.98
N GLY A 192 -13.00 16.32 6.64
CA GLY A 192 -12.70 16.48 8.07
C GLY A 192 -12.13 17.86 8.41
N ASP A 193 -11.24 18.40 7.58
CA ASP A 193 -10.72 19.77 7.76
C ASP A 193 -11.81 20.84 7.59
N VAL A 194 -12.73 20.68 6.62
CA VAL A 194 -13.87 21.59 6.40
C VAL A 194 -14.74 21.67 7.65
N LEU A 195 -15.11 20.51 8.20
CA LEU A 195 -15.94 20.41 9.41
C LEU A 195 -15.27 21.01 10.63
N ARG A 196 -13.96 20.82 10.76
CA ARG A 196 -13.18 21.36 11.87
C ARG A 196 -13.04 22.87 11.82
N LYS A 197 -13.07 23.46 10.62
CA LYS A 197 -12.80 24.88 10.38
C LYS A 197 -13.87 25.52 9.49
N PRO A 198 -15.15 25.51 9.91
CA PRO A 198 -16.26 25.98 9.07
C PRO A 198 -16.11 27.45 8.65
N LYS A 199 -15.49 28.28 9.52
CA LYS A 199 -15.26 29.71 9.23
C LYS A 199 -14.20 29.99 8.16
N LYS A 200 -13.35 29.02 7.81
CA LYS A 200 -12.23 29.24 6.88
C LYS A 200 -12.58 29.08 5.40
N LYS A 201 -13.83 28.70 5.07
CA LYS A 201 -14.29 28.44 3.69
C LYS A 201 -13.25 27.66 2.86
N ILE A 202 -12.81 26.51 3.40
CA ILE A 202 -11.76 25.68 2.79
C ILE A 202 -12.12 25.25 1.36
N VAL A 203 -13.40 24.97 1.12
CA VAL A 203 -13.97 24.79 -0.22
C VAL A 203 -14.76 26.05 -0.54
N LYS A 204 -14.34 26.77 -1.59
CA LYS A 204 -14.99 28.01 -2.03
C LYS A 204 -16.26 27.76 -2.84
N ASP A 205 -16.19 26.77 -3.73
CA ASP A 205 -17.30 26.35 -4.59
C ASP A 205 -17.38 24.82 -4.63
N TRP A 206 -18.47 24.28 -4.09
CA TRP A 206 -18.75 22.84 -4.08
C TRP A 206 -19.05 22.28 -5.48
N ARG A 207 -19.59 23.09 -6.40
CA ARG A 207 -19.79 22.67 -7.78
C ARG A 207 -18.46 22.47 -8.48
N ALA A 208 -17.58 23.48 -8.47
CA ALA A 208 -16.24 23.36 -9.01
C ALA A 208 -15.44 22.22 -8.36
N PHE A 209 -15.56 22.06 -7.04
CA PHE A 209 -14.94 20.95 -6.31
C PHE A 209 -15.35 19.59 -6.88
N ARG A 210 -16.65 19.35 -7.04
CA ARG A 210 -17.18 18.10 -7.61
C ARG A 210 -16.73 17.89 -9.06
N THR A 211 -16.73 18.95 -9.87
CA THR A 211 -16.25 18.87 -11.27
C THR A 211 -14.78 18.42 -11.33
N CYS A 212 -13.90 18.99 -10.50
CA CYS A 212 -12.50 18.58 -10.45
C CYS A 212 -12.34 17.13 -9.95
N LEU A 213 -13.13 16.74 -8.95
CA LEU A 213 -13.13 15.37 -8.42
C LEU A 213 -13.53 14.34 -9.49
N VAL A 214 -14.52 14.65 -10.33
CA VAL A 214 -14.95 13.77 -11.44
C VAL A 214 -13.89 13.71 -12.53
N ARG A 215 -13.38 14.87 -12.98
CA ARG A 215 -12.28 14.95 -13.95
C ARG A 215 -11.11 14.06 -13.55
N ASP A 216 -10.71 14.14 -12.29
CA ASP A 216 -9.56 13.41 -11.76
C ASP A 216 -9.82 11.91 -11.65
N ALA A 217 -11.05 11.51 -11.26
CA ALA A 217 -11.47 10.11 -11.25
C ALA A 217 -11.45 9.52 -12.66
N GLU A 218 -11.99 10.22 -13.65
CA GLU A 218 -12.01 9.80 -15.06
C GLU A 218 -10.59 9.70 -15.63
N LEU A 219 -9.75 10.71 -15.38
CA LEU A 219 -8.35 10.72 -15.80
C LEU A 219 -7.58 9.52 -15.22
N ALA A 220 -7.74 9.29 -13.91
CA ALA A 220 -7.05 8.20 -13.25
C ALA A 220 -7.54 6.83 -13.74
N MET A 221 -8.86 6.62 -13.81
CA MET A 221 -9.42 5.35 -14.28
C MET A 221 -9.05 5.06 -15.74
N GLY A 222 -9.01 6.07 -16.60
CA GLY A 222 -8.55 5.91 -17.98
C GLY A 222 -7.07 5.51 -18.10
N MET A 223 -6.22 5.90 -17.16
CA MET A 223 -4.85 5.38 -17.07
C MET A 223 -4.83 3.92 -16.62
N TRP A 224 -5.54 3.60 -15.55
CA TRP A 224 -5.51 2.26 -14.95
C TRP A 224 -6.11 1.17 -15.84
N GLU A 225 -7.11 1.49 -16.66
CA GLU A 225 -7.64 0.58 -17.68
C GLU A 225 -6.59 0.12 -18.68
N ARG A 226 -5.61 0.98 -19.00
CA ARG A 226 -4.51 0.66 -19.92
C ARG A 226 -3.40 -0.16 -19.27
N CYS A 227 -3.44 -0.36 -17.95
CA CYS A 227 -2.39 -1.01 -17.19
C CYS A 227 -2.67 -2.50 -16.90
N ASN A 228 -3.58 -3.14 -17.66
CA ASN A 228 -3.94 -4.57 -17.51
C ASN A 228 -4.35 -4.97 -16.08
N VAL A 229 -4.97 -4.06 -15.32
CA VAL A 229 -5.60 -4.37 -14.04
C VAL A 229 -6.86 -5.22 -14.29
N ASP A 230 -7.20 -6.09 -13.34
CA ASP A 230 -8.44 -6.87 -13.38
C ASP A 230 -9.65 -5.98 -13.63
N ARG A 231 -10.43 -6.30 -14.67
CA ARG A 231 -11.59 -5.52 -15.10
C ARG A 231 -12.66 -5.37 -14.00
N GLN A 232 -12.90 -6.43 -13.22
CA GLN A 232 -13.85 -6.38 -12.11
C GLN A 232 -13.37 -5.42 -11.02
N LEU A 233 -12.07 -5.43 -10.74
CA LEU A 233 -11.46 -4.53 -9.76
C LEU A 233 -11.51 -3.07 -10.22
N VAL A 234 -11.27 -2.81 -11.51
CA VAL A 234 -11.43 -1.47 -12.11
C VAL A 234 -12.88 -0.99 -12.02
N GLU A 235 -13.84 -1.86 -12.34
CA GLU A 235 -15.26 -1.53 -12.24
C GLU A 235 -15.68 -1.23 -10.78
N LEU A 236 -15.21 -2.03 -9.82
CA LEU A 236 -15.46 -1.78 -8.39
C LEU A 236 -14.91 -0.42 -7.95
N ALA A 237 -13.73 -0.01 -8.44
CA ALA A 237 -13.20 1.31 -8.14
C ALA A 237 -14.01 2.43 -8.80
N ARG A 238 -14.47 2.24 -10.03
CA ARG A 238 -15.36 3.19 -10.72
C ARG A 238 -16.64 3.41 -9.90
N LYS A 239 -17.26 2.33 -9.44
CA LYS A 239 -18.42 2.39 -8.54
C LYS A 239 -18.10 3.14 -7.24
N ALA A 240 -16.93 2.89 -6.63
CA ALA A 240 -16.53 3.59 -5.42
C ALA A 240 -16.37 5.10 -5.63
N LEU A 241 -15.73 5.52 -6.73
CA LEU A 241 -15.53 6.92 -7.06
C LEU A 241 -16.83 7.63 -7.46
N GLU A 242 -17.71 6.94 -8.19
CA GLU A 242 -19.05 7.45 -8.55
C GLU A 242 -19.94 7.58 -7.30
N LEU A 243 -19.88 6.62 -6.37
CA LEU A 243 -20.57 6.71 -5.09
C LEU A 243 -20.10 7.94 -4.29
N LEU A 244 -18.79 8.22 -4.25
CA LEU A 244 -18.27 9.43 -3.57
C LEU A 244 -18.87 10.70 -4.18
N LYS A 245 -18.89 10.80 -5.51
CA LYS A 245 -19.51 11.91 -6.24
C LYS A 245 -21.00 12.02 -5.92
N ASN A 246 -21.74 10.92 -5.92
CA ASN A 246 -23.17 10.89 -5.60
C ASN A 246 -23.44 11.36 -4.17
N LEU A 247 -22.69 10.86 -3.19
CA LEU A 247 -22.78 11.29 -1.79
C LEU A 247 -22.43 12.77 -1.59
N LEU A 248 -21.50 13.33 -2.38
CA LEU A 248 -21.16 14.76 -2.36
C LEU A 248 -22.13 15.65 -3.14
N SER A 249 -23.02 15.06 -3.95
CA SER A 249 -23.97 15.78 -4.80
C SER A 249 -25.41 15.71 -4.28
N VAL A 250 -25.72 14.69 -3.48
CA VAL A 250 -27.09 14.41 -3.03
C VAL A 250 -27.71 15.57 -2.26
N LYS A 251 -28.97 15.89 -2.51
CA LYS A 251 -29.70 16.94 -1.76
C LYS A 251 -31.04 16.45 -1.23
N LYS A 252 -31.59 15.39 -1.83
CA LYS A 252 -32.88 14.82 -1.49
C LYS A 252 -32.72 13.51 -0.75
N LEU A 253 -33.59 13.28 0.24
CA LEU A 253 -33.59 12.06 1.05
C LEU A 253 -33.82 10.79 0.21
N THR A 254 -34.67 10.88 -0.82
CA THR A 254 -34.97 9.76 -1.73
C THR A 254 -33.73 9.27 -2.47
N ASP A 255 -33.00 10.21 -3.07
CA ASP A 255 -31.78 9.93 -3.84
C ASP A 255 -30.70 9.39 -2.90
N PHE A 256 -30.60 9.95 -1.69
CA PHE A 256 -29.66 9.48 -0.67
C PHE A 256 -29.95 8.03 -0.27
N ARG A 257 -31.23 7.70 -0.02
CA ARG A 257 -31.65 6.33 0.30
C ARG A 257 -31.29 5.37 -0.83
N PHE A 258 -31.55 5.75 -2.08
CA PHE A 258 -31.17 4.96 -3.26
C PHE A 258 -29.65 4.70 -3.29
N PHE A 259 -28.82 5.73 -3.12
CA PHE A 259 -27.37 5.56 -3.10
C PHE A 259 -26.90 4.66 -1.95
N LEU A 260 -27.51 4.77 -0.77
CA LEU A 260 -27.15 3.91 0.35
C LEU A 260 -27.49 2.44 0.09
N GLN A 261 -28.69 2.15 -0.43
CA GLN A 261 -29.15 0.78 -0.63
C GLN A 261 -28.46 0.14 -1.84
N GLU A 262 -28.51 0.78 -3.01
CA GLU A 262 -28.16 0.15 -4.30
C GLU A 262 -26.69 0.35 -4.71
N GLN A 263 -25.98 1.30 -4.10
CA GLN A 263 -24.58 1.56 -4.47
C GLN A 263 -23.62 1.30 -3.31
N LEU A 264 -24.01 1.67 -2.09
CA LEU A 264 -23.12 1.53 -0.94
C LEU A 264 -23.24 0.18 -0.27
N LEU A 265 -24.43 -0.28 0.11
CA LEU A 265 -24.56 -1.48 0.95
C LEU A 265 -24.22 -2.78 0.21
N ASP A 266 -24.42 -2.82 -1.11
CA ASP A 266 -24.11 -4.01 -1.92
C ASP A 266 -22.61 -4.26 -2.06
N ASP A 267 -21.84 -3.21 -2.37
CA ASP A 267 -20.41 -3.30 -2.73
C ASP A 267 -19.47 -2.77 -1.61
N PHE A 268 -19.99 -1.94 -0.69
CA PHE A 268 -19.20 -1.17 0.29
C PHE A 268 -19.86 -1.09 1.68
N GLY A 269 -20.57 -2.15 2.10
CA GLY A 269 -21.34 -2.18 3.35
C GLY A 269 -20.51 -2.03 4.64
N ASP A 270 -19.19 -2.21 4.56
CA ASP A 270 -18.23 -1.92 5.63
C ASP A 270 -17.79 -0.44 5.72
N CYS A 271 -18.37 0.43 4.89
CA CYS A 271 -18.10 1.87 4.88
C CYS A 271 -18.29 2.49 6.28
N PRO A 272 -17.28 3.19 6.83
CA PRO A 272 -17.39 3.85 8.12
C PRO A 272 -18.45 4.97 8.13
N THR A 273 -19.22 5.06 9.21
CA THR A 273 -20.24 6.09 9.45
C THR A 273 -19.69 7.51 9.31
N PHE A 274 -18.42 7.74 9.66
CA PHE A 274 -17.84 9.07 9.52
C PHE A 274 -17.75 9.54 8.06
N VAL A 275 -17.63 8.63 7.09
CA VAL A 275 -17.63 8.95 5.65
C VAL A 275 -18.95 9.59 5.26
N ILE A 276 -20.07 8.93 5.62
CA ILE A 276 -21.44 9.44 5.39
C ILE A 276 -21.66 10.77 6.09
N ARG A 277 -21.22 10.85 7.35
CA ARG A 277 -21.30 12.10 8.11
C ARG A 277 -20.54 13.23 7.41
N PHE A 278 -19.33 12.96 6.92
CA PHE A 278 -18.48 13.98 6.32
C PHE A 278 -19.03 14.49 4.99
N THR A 279 -19.54 13.62 4.13
CA THR A 279 -20.09 14.01 2.82
C THR A 279 -21.36 14.85 2.93
N LEU A 280 -22.14 14.69 4.01
CA LEU A 280 -23.32 15.51 4.29
C LEU A 280 -22.97 16.80 5.03
N GLN A 281 -22.24 16.71 6.16
CA GLN A 281 -22.03 17.85 7.05
C GLN A 281 -21.05 18.89 6.50
N ALA A 282 -20.15 18.53 5.58
CA ALA A 282 -19.14 19.45 5.06
C ALA A 282 -19.75 20.59 4.23
N ARG A 283 -20.99 20.44 3.76
CA ARG A 283 -21.70 21.36 2.87
C ARG A 283 -23.02 21.85 3.49
N PRO A 284 -22.96 22.54 4.65
CA PRO A 284 -24.14 22.95 5.41
C PRO A 284 -25.05 23.92 4.64
N ASP A 285 -24.53 24.60 3.62
CA ASP A 285 -25.30 25.54 2.79
C ASP A 285 -26.09 24.83 1.66
N GLU A 286 -25.81 23.55 1.38
CA GLU A 286 -26.49 22.79 0.32
C GLU A 286 -27.61 21.88 0.84
N ILE A 287 -27.59 21.55 2.15
CA ILE A 287 -28.54 20.63 2.79
C ILE A 287 -28.98 21.27 4.11
N ASP A 288 -30.28 21.51 4.25
CA ASP A 288 -30.84 22.04 5.49
C ASP A 288 -30.68 21.04 6.66
N ALA A 289 -30.71 21.57 7.89
CA ALA A 289 -30.42 20.79 9.09
C ALA A 289 -31.40 19.62 9.32
N GLU A 290 -32.68 19.78 8.96
CA GLU A 290 -33.69 18.75 9.15
C GLU A 290 -33.53 17.63 8.11
N THR A 291 -33.31 17.98 6.84
CA THR A 291 -33.00 17.00 5.79
C THR A 291 -31.72 16.22 6.13
N MET A 292 -30.66 16.90 6.57
CA MET A 292 -29.42 16.25 6.99
C MET A 292 -29.62 15.30 8.17
N LYS A 293 -30.41 15.70 9.17
CA LYS A 293 -30.74 14.85 10.33
C LYS A 293 -31.47 13.58 9.89
N ARG A 294 -32.43 13.70 8.97
CA ARG A 294 -33.16 12.56 8.40
C ARG A 294 -32.25 11.64 7.59
N MET A 295 -31.38 12.18 6.74
CA MET A 295 -30.38 11.39 6.00
C MET A 295 -29.48 10.60 6.96
N LEU A 296 -28.95 11.22 8.01
CA LEU A 296 -28.13 10.51 9.01
C LEU A 296 -28.92 9.45 9.78
N ALA A 297 -30.22 9.67 10.03
CA ALA A 297 -31.08 8.67 10.64
C ALA A 297 -31.29 7.47 9.70
N THR A 298 -31.53 7.70 8.41
CA THR A 298 -31.65 6.64 7.39
C THR A 298 -30.40 5.79 7.31
N TRP A 299 -29.20 6.40 7.36
CA TRP A 299 -27.96 5.62 7.43
C TRP A 299 -27.97 4.67 8.63
N ARG A 300 -28.24 5.18 9.83
CA ARG A 300 -28.25 4.37 11.07
C ARG A 300 -29.27 3.24 11.03
N GLU A 301 -30.44 3.50 10.47
CA GLU A 301 -31.48 2.48 10.28
C GLU A 301 -30.98 1.35 9.38
N LEU A 302 -30.42 1.70 8.23
CA LEU A 302 -29.96 0.72 7.25
C LEU A 302 -28.81 -0.15 7.78
N ILE A 303 -27.89 0.40 8.58
CA ILE A 303 -26.77 -0.37 9.14
C ILE A 303 -27.05 -1.00 10.52
N ALA A 304 -28.25 -0.84 11.08
CA ALA A 304 -28.55 -1.32 12.44
C ALA A 304 -28.29 -2.82 12.62
N HIS A 305 -28.55 -3.60 11.57
CA HIS A 305 -28.34 -5.06 11.55
C HIS A 305 -26.86 -5.46 11.57
N GLN A 306 -25.92 -4.56 11.25
CA GLN A 306 -24.48 -4.86 11.15
C GLN A 306 -23.75 -4.96 12.50
N LYS A 307 -24.42 -4.60 13.61
CA LYS A 307 -23.89 -4.66 14.99
C LYS A 307 -22.45 -4.12 15.12
N ARG A 308 -22.20 -2.91 14.64
CA ARG A 308 -20.84 -2.38 14.49
C ARG A 308 -20.10 -2.21 15.83
N ASP A 309 -18.78 -2.37 15.81
CA ASP A 309 -17.90 -2.08 16.94
C ASP A 309 -18.03 -0.59 17.32
N PRO A 310 -18.30 -0.25 18.60
CA PRO A 310 -18.57 1.13 19.01
C PRO A 310 -17.32 2.04 19.01
N LYS A 311 -16.11 1.49 19.00
CA LYS A 311 -14.85 2.24 19.00
C LYS A 311 -14.33 2.48 17.59
N ILE A 312 -14.38 1.46 16.75
CA ILE A 312 -13.78 1.50 15.41
C ILE A 312 -14.80 1.47 14.27
N ASP A 313 -16.09 1.29 14.55
CA ASP A 313 -17.16 1.37 13.55
C ASP A 313 -16.95 0.36 12.39
N LEU A 314 -16.45 -0.83 12.75
CA LEU A 314 -16.37 -2.01 11.87
C LEU A 314 -17.63 -2.85 12.04
N PRO A 315 -18.25 -3.35 10.96
CA PRO A 315 -19.33 -4.33 11.08
C PRO A 315 -18.82 -5.61 11.74
N THR A 316 -19.56 -6.14 12.73
CA THR A 316 -19.28 -7.45 13.34
C THR A 316 -20.33 -8.49 12.96
N ALA A 317 -21.35 -8.08 12.22
CA ALA A 317 -22.39 -8.91 11.62
C ALA A 317 -22.85 -8.24 10.31
N GLY A 318 -23.62 -8.94 9.47
CA GLY A 318 -24.24 -8.36 8.27
C GLY A 318 -23.28 -7.95 7.15
N TRP A 319 -21.98 -8.18 7.31
CA TRP A 319 -20.96 -8.02 6.27
C TRP A 319 -19.98 -9.19 6.35
N SER A 320 -19.95 -10.02 5.31
CA SER A 320 -19.09 -11.21 5.21
C SER A 320 -18.04 -11.09 4.10
N GLN A 321 -18.10 -10.01 3.31
CA GLN A 321 -17.15 -9.78 2.23
C GLN A 321 -15.80 -9.28 2.77
N SER A 322 -14.76 -9.39 1.96
CA SER A 322 -13.46 -8.78 2.24
C SER A 322 -13.57 -7.26 2.39
N THR A 323 -12.56 -6.64 3.01
CA THR A 323 -12.50 -5.18 3.16
C THR A 323 -12.65 -4.48 1.81
N SER A 324 -13.61 -3.57 1.71
CA SER A 324 -13.86 -2.77 0.51
C SER A 324 -12.97 -1.52 0.48
N PHE A 325 -13.00 -0.78 -0.65
CA PHE A 325 -12.30 0.52 -0.76
C PHE A 325 -12.72 1.54 0.30
N TYR A 326 -13.99 1.51 0.73
CA TYR A 326 -14.45 2.37 1.82
C TYR A 326 -14.09 1.80 3.18
N GLY A 327 -14.12 0.48 3.33
CA GLY A 327 -13.73 -0.22 4.55
C GLY A 327 -12.28 -0.03 4.95
N SER A 328 -11.38 0.19 3.98
CA SER A 328 -9.95 0.42 4.21
C SER A 328 -9.60 1.85 4.61
N ILE A 329 -10.56 2.79 4.56
CA ILE A 329 -10.33 4.18 4.99
C ILE A 329 -10.00 4.20 6.50
N ASP A 330 -8.85 4.79 6.83
CA ASP A 330 -8.37 4.94 8.21
C ASP A 330 -9.39 5.66 9.10
N ARG A 331 -9.95 4.92 10.06
CA ARG A 331 -10.98 5.38 11.00
C ARG A 331 -10.51 6.52 11.91
N SER A 332 -9.20 6.71 12.10
CA SER A 332 -8.68 7.86 12.82
C SER A 332 -8.96 9.20 12.12
N ILE A 333 -9.35 9.18 10.84
CA ILE A 333 -9.86 10.35 10.11
C ILE A 333 -11.13 10.91 10.77
N ALA A 334 -11.96 10.09 11.43
CA ALA A 334 -13.17 10.53 12.11
C ALA A 334 -12.92 11.63 13.15
N GLU A 335 -11.73 11.63 13.78
CA GLU A 335 -11.29 12.62 14.76
C GLU A 335 -10.98 13.99 14.13
N LEU A 336 -10.67 14.04 12.83
CA LEU A 336 -10.39 15.31 12.15
C LEU A 336 -11.61 16.23 12.15
N GLY A 337 -12.81 15.68 12.02
CA GLY A 337 -14.05 16.46 12.02
C GLY A 337 -14.49 16.98 13.40
N LYS A 338 -13.76 16.66 14.48
CA LYS A 338 -14.07 17.14 15.82
C LYS A 338 -13.39 18.49 16.08
N ALA A 339 -14.11 19.41 16.70
CA ALA A 339 -13.53 20.66 17.19
C ALA A 339 -12.42 20.35 18.21
N THR A 340 -11.29 21.04 18.09
CA THR A 340 -10.15 20.84 19.01
C THR A 340 -10.45 21.57 20.32
N GLY A 341 -10.40 20.87 21.46
CA GLY A 341 -10.51 21.52 22.77
C GLY A 341 -9.37 22.52 23.02
N LEU A 342 -9.62 23.55 23.83
CA LEU A 342 -8.74 24.72 24.05
C LEU A 342 -7.28 24.40 24.46
N PHE A 343 -7.00 23.19 24.94
CA PHE A 343 -5.66 22.79 25.45
C PHE A 343 -5.11 21.50 24.82
N GLY A 344 -5.78 20.93 23.82
CA GLY A 344 -5.36 19.67 23.18
C GLY A 344 -4.55 19.86 21.89
N LYS A 345 -3.56 19.00 21.65
CA LYS A 345 -2.92 18.90 20.33
C LYS A 345 -4.00 18.57 19.28
N SER A 346 -3.96 19.24 18.11
CA SER A 346 -4.91 18.93 17.03
C SER A 346 -4.81 17.47 16.58
N ALA A 347 -5.94 16.85 16.20
CA ALA A 347 -5.97 15.48 15.70
C ALA A 347 -5.00 15.26 14.53
N LYS A 348 -4.84 16.27 13.65
CA LYS A 348 -3.84 16.25 12.57
C LYS A 348 -2.40 16.15 13.10
N LYS A 349 -2.05 16.96 14.11
CA LYS A 349 -0.73 16.93 14.75
C LYS A 349 -0.49 15.59 15.48
N LYS A 350 -1.50 15.07 16.18
CA LYS A 350 -1.43 13.76 16.85
C LYS A 350 -1.18 12.62 15.86
N ARG A 351 -1.88 12.60 14.71
CA ARG A 351 -1.67 11.60 13.66
C ARG A 351 -0.29 11.74 13.00
N GLN A 352 0.18 12.96 12.79
CA GLN A 352 1.53 13.19 12.27
C GLN A 352 2.61 12.70 13.24
N GLU A 353 2.48 13.02 14.53
CA GLU A 353 3.37 12.52 15.59
C GLU A 353 3.33 10.98 15.68
N GLN A 354 2.14 10.37 15.62
CA GLN A 354 2.02 8.90 15.61
C GLN A 354 2.68 8.26 14.38
N ARG A 355 2.56 8.87 13.19
CA ARG A 355 3.25 8.41 11.99
C ARG A 355 4.78 8.52 12.14
N MET A 356 5.28 9.65 12.65
CA MET A 356 6.72 9.80 12.90
C MET A 356 7.23 8.81 13.95
N LEU A 357 6.49 8.61 15.05
CA LEU A 357 6.84 7.63 16.08
C LEU A 357 6.85 6.21 15.53
N LYS A 358 5.89 5.85 14.66
CA LYS A 358 5.86 4.54 14.01
C LYS A 358 7.07 4.35 13.10
N GLU A 359 7.40 5.36 12.29
CA GLU A 359 8.57 5.33 11.41
C GLU A 359 9.89 5.26 12.20
N GLU A 360 10.01 6.02 13.31
CA GLU A 360 11.16 5.93 14.21
C GLU A 360 11.25 4.57 14.91
N ALA A 361 10.12 3.99 15.33
CA ALA A 361 10.08 2.66 15.92
C ALA A 361 10.47 1.58 14.91
N GLU A 362 10.01 1.66 13.66
CA GLU A 362 10.41 0.76 12.57
C GLU A 362 11.92 0.89 12.29
N LYS A 363 12.45 2.11 12.19
CA LYS A 363 13.89 2.38 12.05
C LYS A 363 14.70 1.81 13.21
N LYS A 364 14.22 1.98 14.44
CA LYS A 364 14.90 1.48 15.65
C LYS A 364 14.86 -0.05 15.71
N ALA A 365 13.71 -0.66 15.44
CA ALA A 365 13.54 -2.11 15.39
C ALA A 365 14.43 -2.76 14.32
N SER A 366 14.55 -2.13 13.14
CA SER A 366 15.49 -2.59 12.10
C SER A 366 16.94 -2.59 12.59
N ARG A 367 17.37 -1.49 13.23
CA ARG A 367 18.72 -1.36 13.81
C ARG A 367 18.98 -2.35 14.95
N GLU A 368 17.98 -2.62 15.79
CA GLU A 368 18.10 -3.58 16.91
C GLU A 368 18.12 -5.02 16.41
N ALA A 369 17.27 -5.38 15.43
CA ALA A 369 17.29 -6.69 14.79
C ALA A 369 18.66 -6.98 14.15
N TYR A 370 19.24 -5.99 13.47
CA TYR A 370 20.58 -6.10 12.93
C TYR A 370 21.64 -6.35 14.02
N LYS A 371 21.64 -5.53 15.09
CA LYS A 371 22.61 -5.67 16.20
C LYS A 371 22.50 -7.01 16.92
N ALA A 372 21.27 -7.49 17.15
CA ALA A 372 21.02 -8.77 17.82
C ALA A 372 21.52 -9.97 17.00
N GLN A 373 21.57 -9.83 15.67
CA GLN A 373 22.01 -10.88 14.75
C GLN A 373 23.49 -10.74 14.33
N SER A 374 24.21 -9.71 14.80
CA SER A 374 25.59 -9.39 14.41
C SER A 374 26.65 -9.66 15.49
N SER A 375 26.44 -10.60 16.43
CA SER A 375 27.47 -11.04 17.39
C SER A 375 27.19 -12.47 17.92
N PRO A 376 28.18 -13.37 18.05
CA PRO A 376 29.38 -13.60 17.24
C PRO A 376 29.36 -15.00 16.59
N SER A 377 29.38 -15.09 15.26
CA SER A 377 29.92 -16.29 14.60
C SER A 377 30.67 -15.91 13.32
N THR A 378 31.90 -16.37 13.31
CA THR A 378 32.88 -16.38 12.21
C THR A 378 33.42 -15.04 11.71
N THR A 379 34.71 -14.91 11.99
CA THR A 379 35.76 -13.99 11.54
C THR A 379 35.94 -13.95 10.01
N GLU A 380 34.87 -13.80 9.26
CA GLU A 380 34.93 -13.24 7.91
C GLU A 380 33.94 -12.10 7.87
N SER A 381 34.43 -10.92 8.30
CA SER A 381 33.79 -9.66 7.97
C SER A 381 33.73 -9.56 6.45
N SER A 382 32.63 -10.03 5.85
CA SER A 382 32.19 -9.56 4.56
C SER A 382 32.07 -8.04 4.72
N LYS A 383 33.10 -7.33 4.25
CA LYS A 383 33.11 -5.87 4.20
C LYS A 383 31.74 -5.48 3.68
N SER A 384 30.96 -4.76 4.48
CA SER A 384 29.66 -4.20 4.08
C SER A 384 29.84 -3.58 2.70
N ARG A 385 29.44 -4.31 1.66
CA ARG A 385 29.59 -3.84 0.28
C ARG A 385 28.40 -2.95 0.06
N THR A 386 28.60 -1.65 0.25
CA THR A 386 27.64 -0.67 -0.27
C THR A 386 27.49 -0.96 -1.76
N PRO A 387 26.26 -1.06 -2.29
CA PRO A 387 26.01 -1.21 -3.72
C PRO A 387 26.83 -0.18 -4.50
N LYS A 388 27.69 -0.64 -5.40
CA LYS A 388 28.60 0.23 -6.16
C LYS A 388 28.12 0.52 -7.57
N LEU A 389 27.16 -0.27 -8.07
CA LEU A 389 26.70 -0.15 -9.44
C LEU A 389 25.84 1.11 -9.61
N ASN A 390 26.44 2.16 -10.18
CA ASN A 390 25.69 3.21 -10.85
C ASN A 390 25.33 2.68 -12.24
N LEU A 391 24.22 1.95 -12.36
CA LEU A 391 23.56 1.77 -13.65
C LEU A 391 23.04 3.14 -14.07
N MET A 392 23.92 3.95 -14.68
CA MET A 392 23.47 5.03 -15.52
C MET A 392 22.54 4.38 -16.55
N ARG A 393 21.32 4.93 -16.65
CA ARG A 393 20.39 4.65 -17.74
C ARG A 393 21.10 5.01 -19.05
N ASP A 394 21.87 4.10 -19.62
CA ASP A 394 22.15 4.18 -21.04
C ASP A 394 20.80 4.05 -21.74
N ALA A 395 20.45 5.12 -22.45
CA ALA A 395 19.11 5.67 -22.59
C ALA A 395 18.09 4.82 -23.38
N LYS A 396 18.26 3.50 -23.54
CA LYS A 396 17.31 2.65 -24.30
C LYS A 396 17.09 1.24 -23.79
N ILE A 397 17.85 0.72 -22.81
CA ILE A 397 17.64 -0.67 -22.33
C ILE A 397 17.88 -0.74 -20.82
N VAL A 398 16.80 -0.83 -20.06
CA VAL A 398 16.85 -1.17 -18.63
C VAL A 398 16.95 -2.71 -18.55
N GLN A 399 18.11 -3.23 -18.12
CA GLN A 399 18.34 -4.68 -18.04
C GLN A 399 18.11 -5.19 -16.61
N VAL A 400 17.49 -6.37 -16.52
CA VAL A 400 17.34 -7.16 -15.28
C VAL A 400 18.73 -7.41 -14.67
N ALA A 401 18.93 -6.98 -13.42
CA ALA A 401 20.15 -7.22 -12.67
C ALA A 401 19.89 -8.21 -11.53
N ALA A 402 20.80 -9.17 -11.35
CA ALA A 402 20.83 -10.04 -10.18
C ALA A 402 21.53 -9.32 -9.01
N LEU A 403 21.23 -9.71 -7.77
CA LEU A 403 21.84 -9.06 -6.60
C LEU A 403 23.37 -9.19 -6.60
N SER A 404 23.86 -10.33 -7.09
CA SER A 404 25.28 -10.61 -7.25
C SER A 404 26.01 -9.65 -8.19
N ASP A 405 25.31 -9.02 -9.13
CA ASP A 405 25.88 -8.01 -10.03
C ASP A 405 25.90 -6.61 -9.43
N ILE A 406 24.98 -6.33 -8.49
CA ILE A 406 24.86 -5.03 -7.82
C ILE A 406 25.82 -4.91 -6.62
N LEU A 407 26.11 -6.02 -5.94
CA LEU A 407 26.94 -6.09 -4.73
C LEU A 407 28.43 -6.38 -5.00
N LYS A 408 28.87 -6.47 -6.26
CA LYS A 408 30.30 -6.50 -6.64
C LYS A 408 30.94 -5.14 -6.37
#